data_AF-T1AAG3-F1
#
_entry.id   AF-T1AAG3-F1
#
_cell.length_a   1.000
_cell.length_b   1.000
_cell.length_c   1.000
_cell.angle_alpha   90.00
_cell.angle_beta   90.00
_cell.angle_gamma   90.00
#
_symmetry.space_group_name_H-M   'P 1'
#
loop_
_entity.id
_entity.type
_entity.pdbx_description
1 polymer ?
#
loop_
_entity_poly.entity_id
_entity_poly.type
_entity_poly.pdbx_seq_one_letter_code
_entity_poly.pdbx_strand_id
1 'polypeptide(L)'
;MSLLHVIILAIVQGFAELLPISSSAHVIVAEELMGMNPAAPKMTLLLVMLHTGTMLAVIVYFWQRWRRTFFNSKSEFKNFAIALVIATFLTGLVGGGLIEFIERVLMRNQPHAWIEQLFSHLGLIAIALAVGGVFILVAGLFENRRHQTSATHEMTPQAVRLDRRHPGAVRAVPRLLALRRDDFHRP
;
A
#
# COMPACT_ATOMS: atom_id res chain seq x y z
N MET A 1 -19.96 12.14 21.10
CA MET A 1 -19.38 12.59 19.82
C MET A 1 -20.44 13.33 19.04
N SER A 2 -20.12 14.49 18.47
CA SER A 2 -21.04 15.18 17.56
C SER A 2 -20.90 14.64 16.13
N LEU A 3 -21.92 14.84 15.30
CA LEU A 3 -21.91 14.41 13.89
C LEU A 3 -20.72 14.99 13.11
N LEU A 4 -20.31 16.22 13.45
CA LEU A 4 -19.17 16.89 12.83
C LEU A 4 -17.87 16.11 13.04
N HIS A 5 -17.62 15.59 14.26
CA HIS A 5 -16.43 14.77 14.53
C HIS A 5 -16.42 13.51 13.66
N VAL A 6 -17.57 12.84 13.55
CA VAL A 6 -17.70 11.62 12.72
C VAL A 6 -17.41 11.93 11.25
N ILE A 7 -17.92 13.04 10.73
CA ILE A 7 -17.67 13.46 9.33
C ILE A 7 -16.18 13.73 9.11
N ILE A 8 -15.52 14.45 10.02
CA ILE A 8 -14.08 14.73 9.88
C ILE A 8 -13.28 13.42 9.90
N LEU A 9 -13.55 12.53 10.87
CA LEU A 9 -12.83 11.24 10.95
C LEU A 9 -13.10 10.37 9.71
N ALA A 10 -14.32 10.40 9.15
CA ALA A 10 -14.64 9.71 7.92
C ALA A 10 -13.88 10.26 6.70
N ILE A 11 -13.72 11.58 6.62
CA ILE A 11 -12.92 12.22 5.57
C ILE A 11 -11.45 11.84 5.71
N VAL A 12 -10.91 11.90 6.94
CA VAL A 12 -9.52 11.50 7.23
C VAL A 12 -9.29 10.05 6.85
N GLN A 13 -10.16 9.13 7.28
CA GLN A 13 -10.09 7.71 6.89
C GLN A 13 -10.15 7.55 5.37
N GLY A 14 -11.12 8.18 4.71
CA GLY A 14 -11.32 8.07 3.27
C GLY A 14 -10.11 8.51 2.45
N PHE A 15 -9.46 9.60 2.84
CA PHE A 15 -8.23 10.06 2.16
C PHE A 15 -7.02 9.18 2.50
N ALA A 16 -6.83 8.85 3.78
CA ALA A 16 -5.66 8.11 4.23
C ALA A 16 -5.69 6.64 3.81
N GLU A 17 -6.86 6.05 3.57
CA GLU A 17 -7.00 4.67 3.08
C GLU A 17 -6.50 4.51 1.64
N LEU A 18 -6.60 5.56 0.83
CA LEU A 18 -6.14 5.54 -0.57
C LEU A 18 -4.63 5.70 -0.71
N LEU A 19 -3.95 6.10 0.38
CA LEU A 19 -2.52 6.38 0.41
C LEU A 19 -1.79 5.36 1.29
N PRO A 20 -0.55 4.95 0.96
CA PRO A 20 0.22 4.03 1.77
C PRO A 20 0.85 4.73 2.99
N ILE A 21 0.03 5.36 3.82
CA ILE A 21 0.46 6.22 4.95
C ILE A 21 -0.12 5.80 6.30
N SER A 22 -0.74 4.60 6.38
CA SER A 22 -1.50 4.10 7.54
C SER A 22 -2.72 4.97 7.89
N SER A 23 -3.90 4.55 7.44
CA SER A 23 -5.16 5.25 7.71
C SER A 23 -5.50 5.27 9.20
N SER A 24 -5.32 4.15 9.90
CA SER A 24 -5.63 4.05 11.34
C SER A 24 -4.81 5.01 12.21
N ALA A 25 -3.52 5.21 11.89
CA ALA A 25 -2.69 6.16 12.63
C ALA A 25 -3.20 7.60 12.52
N HIS A 26 -3.62 8.03 11.33
CA HIS A 26 -4.16 9.37 11.12
C HIS A 26 -5.48 9.60 11.84
N VAL A 27 -6.36 8.59 11.87
CA VAL A 27 -7.62 8.65 12.63
C VAL A 27 -7.37 8.71 14.13
N ILE A 28 -6.49 7.87 14.68
CA ILE A 28 -6.13 7.88 16.11
C ILE A 28 -5.54 9.24 16.52
N VAL A 29 -4.66 9.81 15.71
CA VAL A 29 -4.10 11.14 15.97
C VAL A 29 -5.19 12.21 15.92
N ALA A 30 -6.11 12.14 14.95
CA ALA A 30 -7.22 13.08 14.88
C ALA A 30 -8.17 12.97 16.08
N GLU A 31 -8.42 11.76 16.59
CA GLU A 31 -9.19 11.52 17.81
C GLU A 31 -8.54 12.17 19.02
N GLU A 32 -7.23 11.97 19.22
CA GLU A 32 -6.47 12.57 20.32
C GLU A 32 -6.46 14.10 20.24
N LEU A 33 -6.28 14.66 19.04
CA LEU A 33 -6.32 16.12 18.80
C LEU A 33 -7.68 16.75 19.10
N MET A 34 -8.76 15.97 18.96
CA MET A 34 -10.12 16.38 19.31
C MET A 34 -10.44 16.14 20.80
N GLY A 35 -9.47 15.70 21.61
CA GLY A 35 -9.63 15.41 23.03
C GLY A 35 -10.47 14.15 23.29
N MET A 36 -10.57 13.24 22.31
CA MET A 36 -11.21 11.94 22.48
C MET A 36 -10.19 10.94 23.02
N ASN A 37 -10.68 9.83 23.60
CA ASN A 37 -9.82 8.73 24.05
C ASN A 37 -9.85 7.62 22.97
N PRO A 38 -8.79 7.45 22.16
CA PRO A 38 -8.74 6.45 21.08
C PRO A 38 -8.85 5.01 21.59
N ALA A 39 -8.44 4.75 22.84
CA ALA A 39 -8.54 3.44 23.46
C ALA A 39 -9.96 3.13 24.00
N ALA A 40 -10.89 4.08 23.93
CA ALA A 40 -12.26 3.81 24.32
C ALA A 40 -12.91 2.84 23.31
N PRO A 41 -13.67 1.81 23.77
CA PRO A 41 -14.31 0.83 22.88
C PRO A 41 -15.20 1.46 21.80
N LYS A 42 -15.77 2.63 22.07
CA LYS A 42 -16.59 3.39 21.12
C LYS A 42 -15.76 3.94 19.95
N MET A 43 -14.52 4.36 20.20
CA MET A 43 -13.61 4.87 19.15
C MET A 43 -13.06 3.71 18.33
N THR A 44 -12.66 2.61 18.97
CA THR A 44 -12.29 1.38 18.25
C THR A 44 -13.41 0.90 17.33
N LEU A 45 -14.66 0.88 17.81
CA LEU A 45 -15.81 0.52 16.99
C LEU A 45 -16.00 1.52 15.83
N LEU A 46 -15.87 2.82 16.09
CA LEU A 46 -15.96 3.85 15.05
C LEU A 46 -14.90 3.63 13.97
N LEU A 47 -13.63 3.41 14.35
CA LEU A 47 -12.54 3.11 13.43
C LEU A 47 -12.86 1.89 12.55
N VAL A 48 -13.38 0.81 13.12
CA VAL A 48 -13.82 -0.39 12.38
C VAL A 48 -14.96 -0.05 11.42
N MET A 49 -15.94 0.75 11.84
CA MET A 49 -17.05 1.18 10.98
C MET A 49 -16.57 2.07 9.82
N LEU A 50 -15.64 3.00 10.07
CA LEU A 50 -15.04 3.84 9.04
C LEU A 50 -14.28 2.99 8.02
N HIS A 51 -13.47 2.04 8.47
CA HIS A 51 -12.74 1.11 7.61
C HIS A 51 -13.70 0.22 6.79
N THR A 52 -14.79 -0.24 7.41
CA THR A 52 -15.86 -0.98 6.71
C THR A 52 -16.51 -0.12 5.62
N GLY A 53 -16.74 1.16 5.88
CA GLY A 53 -17.25 2.12 4.91
C GLY A 53 -16.33 2.27 3.70
N THR A 54 -15.02 2.44 3.92
CA THR A 54 -14.04 2.50 2.82
C THR A 54 -13.94 1.19 2.04
N MET A 55 -13.96 0.04 2.73
CA MET A 55 -13.98 -1.27 2.09
C MET A 55 -15.21 -1.43 1.18
N LEU A 56 -16.40 -1.06 1.67
CA LEU A 56 -17.63 -1.13 0.89
C LEU A 56 -17.55 -0.22 -0.34
N ALA A 57 -17.01 1.00 -0.21
CA ALA A 57 -16.82 1.90 -1.34
C ALA A 57 -15.95 1.28 -2.45
N VAL A 58 -14.85 0.62 -2.07
CA VAL A 58 -13.96 -0.09 -3.01
C VAL A 58 -14.66 -1.26 -3.68
N ILE A 59 -15.40 -2.07 -2.92
CA ILE A 59 -16.17 -3.22 -3.45
C ILE A 59 -17.20 -2.75 -4.48
N VAL A 60 -17.96 -1.70 -4.16
CA VAL A 60 -18.97 -1.14 -5.05
C VAL A 60 -18.32 -0.58 -6.31
N TYR A 61 -17.23 0.20 -6.16
CA TYR A 61 -16.52 0.80 -7.29
C TYR A 61 -15.99 -0.25 -8.27
N PHE A 62 -15.38 -1.34 -7.78
CA PHE A 62 -14.83 -2.40 -8.63
C PHE A 62 -15.79 -3.55 -8.93
N TRP A 63 -17.06 -3.48 -8.50
CA TRP A 63 -18.01 -4.60 -8.54
C TRP A 63 -18.07 -5.34 -9.89
N GLN A 64 -18.13 -4.59 -11.00
CA GLN A 64 -18.19 -5.19 -12.34
C GLN A 64 -16.93 -6.00 -12.69
N ARG A 65 -15.76 -5.52 -12.28
CA ARG A 65 -14.47 -6.21 -12.50
C ARG A 65 -14.38 -7.48 -11.66
N TRP A 66 -14.74 -7.39 -10.38
CA TRP A 66 -14.79 -8.55 -9.48
C TRP A 66 -15.74 -9.60 -10.02
N ARG A 67 -16.93 -9.20 -10.49
CA ARG A 67 -17.89 -10.12 -11.08
C ARG A 67 -17.29 -10.89 -12.26
N ARG A 68 -16.63 -10.18 -13.18
CA ARG A 68 -16.02 -10.78 -14.37
C ARG A 68 -14.86 -11.71 -14.04
N THR A 69 -14.03 -11.37 -13.06
CA THR A 69 -12.84 -12.16 -12.69
C THR A 69 -13.20 -13.37 -11.83
N PHE A 70 -14.06 -13.21 -10.84
CA PHE A 70 -14.32 -14.27 -9.85
C PHE A 70 -15.48 -15.19 -10.20
N PHE A 71 -16.46 -14.73 -11.00
CA PHE A 71 -17.70 -15.49 -11.22
C PHE A 71 -17.81 -16.11 -12.62
N ASN A 72 -16.83 -15.90 -13.51
CA ASN A 72 -16.86 -16.47 -14.86
C ASN A 72 -16.29 -17.89 -14.94
N SER A 73 -15.38 -18.29 -14.04
CA SER A 73 -14.71 -19.59 -14.10
C SER A 73 -14.53 -20.21 -12.72
N LYS A 74 -15.04 -21.43 -12.55
CA LYS A 74 -14.92 -22.20 -11.29
C LYS A 74 -13.46 -22.53 -10.97
N SER A 75 -12.61 -22.75 -11.97
CA SER A 75 -11.19 -23.07 -11.76
C SER A 75 -10.39 -21.84 -11.32
N GLU A 76 -10.66 -20.67 -11.90
CA GLU A 76 -10.03 -19.40 -11.51
C GLU A 76 -10.42 -19.01 -10.08
N PHE A 77 -11.71 -19.14 -9.75
CA PHE A 77 -12.19 -18.91 -8.38
C PHE A 77 -11.50 -19.83 -7.37
N LYS A 78 -11.34 -21.13 -7.69
CA LYS A 78 -10.65 -22.08 -6.80
C LYS A 78 -9.19 -21.66 -6.55
N ASN A 79 -8.46 -21.31 -7.60
CA ASN A 79 -7.07 -20.89 -7.47
C ASN A 79 -6.94 -19.61 -6.65
N PHE A 80 -7.84 -18.64 -6.88
CA PHE A 80 -7.91 -17.44 -6.06
C PHE A 80 -8.22 -17.74 -4.59
N ALA A 81 -9.22 -18.59 -4.32
CA ALA A 81 -9.61 -18.94 -2.95
C ALA A 81 -8.45 -19.64 -2.21
N ILE A 82 -7.74 -20.56 -2.87
CA ILE A 82 -6.55 -21.19 -2.31
C ILE A 82 -5.46 -20.15 -2.02
N ALA A 83 -5.18 -19.26 -2.99
CA ALA A 83 -4.21 -18.20 -2.81
C ALA A 83 -4.58 -17.26 -1.64
N LEU A 84 -5.86 -16.92 -1.51
CA LEU A 84 -6.38 -16.10 -0.41
C LEU A 84 -6.20 -16.79 0.94
N VAL A 85 -6.54 -18.08 1.05
CA VAL A 85 -6.35 -18.86 2.28
C VAL A 85 -4.86 -18.94 2.64
N ILE A 86 -3.99 -19.26 1.69
CA ILE A 86 -2.54 -19.33 1.92
C ILE A 86 -1.99 -17.96 2.32
N ALA A 87 -2.35 -16.90 1.60
CA ALA A 87 -1.89 -15.54 1.90
C ALA A 87 -2.37 -15.08 3.29
N THR A 88 -3.61 -15.37 3.66
CA THR A 88 -4.18 -15.03 4.98
C THR A 88 -3.48 -15.81 6.08
N PHE A 89 -3.25 -17.11 5.88
CA PHE A 89 -2.53 -17.95 6.82
C PHE A 89 -1.09 -17.48 7.04
N LEU A 90 -0.35 -17.20 5.95
CA LEU A 90 1.01 -16.67 6.03
C LEU A 90 1.05 -15.30 6.70
N THR A 91 0.10 -14.43 6.39
CA THR A 91 -0.01 -13.10 7.03
C THR A 91 -0.27 -13.25 8.52
N GLY A 92 -1.17 -14.16 8.92
CA GLY A 92 -1.45 -14.46 10.32
C GLY A 92 -0.25 -15.06 11.06
N LEU A 93 0.51 -15.94 10.42
CA LEU A 93 1.72 -16.55 10.99
C LEU A 93 2.82 -15.50 11.22
N VAL A 94 3.10 -14.68 10.20
CA VAL A 94 4.11 -13.62 10.28
C VAL A 94 3.67 -12.53 11.27
N GLY A 95 2.41 -12.11 11.20
CA GLY A 95 1.84 -11.11 12.10
C GLY A 95 1.82 -11.57 13.55
N GLY A 96 1.38 -12.80 13.81
CA GLY A 96 1.38 -13.40 15.15
C GLY A 96 2.80 -13.50 15.72
N GLY A 97 3.77 -13.97 14.92
CA GLY A 97 5.17 -14.01 15.34
C GLY A 97 5.76 -12.62 15.65
N LEU A 98 5.37 -11.60 14.87
CA LEU A 98 5.78 -10.21 15.11
C LEU A 98 5.17 -9.64 16.40
N ILE A 99 3.87 -9.90 16.65
CA ILE A 99 3.20 -9.46 17.88
C ILE A 99 3.87 -10.12 19.09
N GLU A 100 4.09 -11.43 19.07
CA GLU A 100 4.79 -12.13 20.15
C GLU A 100 6.21 -11.57 20.39
N PHE A 101 6.93 -11.22 19.32
CA PHE A 101 8.25 -10.60 19.43
C PHE A 101 8.19 -9.22 20.09
N ILE A 102 7.25 -8.36 19.67
CA ILE A 102 7.06 -7.02 20.24
C ILE A 102 6.67 -7.12 21.72
N GLU A 103 5.73 -7.99 22.08
CA GLU A 103 5.31 -8.19 23.47
C GLU A 103 6.49 -8.62 24.35
N ARG A 104 7.31 -9.58 23.89
CA ARG A 104 8.46 -10.11 24.65
C ARG A 104 9.62 -9.13 24.79
N VAL A 105 9.90 -8.32 23.77
CA VAL A 105 11.06 -7.41 23.76
C VAL A 105 10.71 -6.06 24.37
N LEU A 106 9.52 -5.53 24.07
CA LEU A 106 9.14 -4.15 24.37
C LEU A 106 8.17 -4.04 25.56
N MET A 107 7.30 -5.02 25.80
CA MET A 107 6.26 -4.99 26.84
C MET A 107 6.48 -6.05 27.93
N ARG A 108 7.71 -6.19 28.43
CA ARG A 108 8.13 -7.25 29.38
C ARG A 108 7.31 -7.36 30.67
N ASN A 109 6.55 -6.34 31.08
CA ASN A 109 5.87 -6.26 32.38
C ASN A 109 4.33 -6.12 32.31
N GLN A 110 3.69 -6.28 31.15
CA GLN A 110 2.23 -6.22 31.02
C GLN A 110 1.70 -7.57 30.51
N PRO A 111 0.91 -8.32 31.31
CA PRO A 111 0.35 -9.59 30.87
C PRO A 111 -0.79 -9.32 29.87
N HIS A 112 -0.63 -9.80 28.65
CA HIS A 112 -1.61 -9.73 27.56
C HIS A 112 -2.05 -8.30 27.23
N ALA A 113 -1.11 -7.50 26.71
CA ALA A 113 -1.43 -6.25 26.06
C ALA A 113 -2.21 -6.55 24.79
N TRP A 114 -3.54 -6.55 24.88
CA TRP A 114 -4.40 -6.63 23.71
C TRP A 114 -4.01 -5.55 22.71
N ILE A 115 -4.23 -5.82 21.41
CA ILE A 115 -3.80 -4.99 20.27
C ILE A 115 -4.14 -3.50 20.48
N GLU A 116 -5.24 -3.19 21.19
CA GLU A 116 -5.67 -1.85 21.53
C GLU A 116 -4.63 -1.06 22.36
N GLN A 117 -3.84 -1.73 23.20
CA GLN A 117 -2.76 -1.11 23.97
C GLN A 117 -1.51 -0.81 23.12
N LEU A 118 -1.25 -1.59 22.06
CA LEU A 118 -0.20 -1.22 21.11
C LEU A 118 -0.56 0.07 20.37
N PHE A 119 -1.84 0.25 20.05
CA PHE A 119 -2.34 1.44 19.35
C PHE A 119 -2.50 2.67 20.25
N SER A 120 -2.53 2.52 21.58
CA SER A 120 -2.52 3.66 22.50
C SER A 120 -1.11 4.26 22.70
N HIS A 121 -0.06 3.53 22.32
CA HIS A 121 1.31 4.04 22.33
C HIS A 121 1.67 4.72 21.00
N LEU A 122 1.39 6.03 20.90
CA LEU A 122 1.75 6.85 19.73
C LEU A 122 3.24 6.72 19.33
N GLY A 123 4.15 6.48 20.29
CA GLY A 123 5.56 6.22 20.01
C GLY A 123 5.83 4.95 19.20
N LEU A 124 5.07 3.88 19.45
CA LEU A 124 5.18 2.63 18.68
C LEU A 124 4.64 2.82 17.26
N ILE A 125 3.52 3.52 17.12
CA ILE A 125 2.95 3.88 15.83
C ILE A 125 3.97 4.71 15.02
N ALA A 126 4.62 5.69 15.63
CA ALA A 126 5.62 6.52 14.97
C ALA A 126 6.82 5.71 14.45
N ILE A 127 7.36 4.79 15.25
CA ILE A 127 8.46 3.91 14.83
C ILE A 127 8.00 2.99 13.70
N ALA A 128 6.81 2.38 13.80
CA ALA A 128 6.27 1.52 12.76
C ALA A 128 6.07 2.26 11.43
N LEU A 129 5.56 3.49 11.48
CA LEU A 129 5.41 4.37 10.32
C LEU A 129 6.76 4.74 9.70
N ALA A 130 7.75 5.09 10.51
CA ALA A 130 9.09 5.42 10.03
C ALA A 130 9.72 4.22 9.30
N VAL A 131 9.63 3.03 9.89
CA VAL A 131 10.11 1.78 9.28
C VAL A 131 9.37 1.50 7.98
N GLY A 132 8.04 1.57 7.97
CA GLY A 132 7.22 1.39 6.77
C GLY A 132 7.57 2.37 5.66
N GLY A 133 7.78 3.65 6.00
CA GLY A 133 8.22 4.69 5.06
C GLY A 133 9.59 4.40 4.46
N VAL A 134 10.56 3.96 5.27
CA VAL A 134 11.89 3.53 4.79
C VAL A 134 11.76 2.34 3.84
N PHE A 135 10.93 1.34 4.16
CA PHE A 135 10.68 0.21 3.28
C PHE A 135 10.11 0.64 1.92
N ILE A 136 9.13 1.54 1.91
CA ILE A 136 8.55 2.06 0.66
C ILE A 136 9.61 2.81 -0.16
N LEU A 137 10.43 3.66 0.48
CA LEU A 137 11.51 4.39 -0.20
C LEU A 137 12.54 3.42 -0.81
N VAL A 138 12.98 2.44 -0.03
CA VAL A 138 13.95 1.44 -0.49
C VAL A 138 13.36 0.63 -1.65
N ALA A 139 12.12 0.14 -1.53
CA ALA A 139 11.43 -0.58 -2.60
C ALA A 139 11.35 0.26 -3.89
N GLY A 140 10.97 1.54 -3.78
CA GLY A 140 10.93 2.46 -4.92
C GLY A 140 12.29 2.69 -5.58
N LEU A 141 13.37 2.77 -4.79
CA LEU A 141 14.73 2.90 -5.31
C LEU A 141 15.20 1.63 -6.06
N PHE A 142 14.78 0.44 -5.60
CA PHE A 142 15.08 -0.82 -6.28
C PHE A 142 14.25 -1.03 -7.57
N GLU A 143 12.97 -0.63 -7.56
CA GLU A 143 12.07 -0.69 -8.73
C GLU A 143 12.64 0.10 -9.92
N ASN A 144 13.17 1.29 -9.66
CA ASN A 144 13.74 2.16 -10.70
C ASN A 144 14.94 1.52 -11.44
N ARG A 145 15.67 0.60 -10.79
CA ARG A 145 16.79 -0.12 -11.44
C ARG A 145 16.33 -1.24 -12.37
N ARG A 146 15.17 -1.86 -12.10
CA ARG A 146 14.64 -2.94 -12.94
C ARG A 146 14.09 -2.43 -14.27
N HIS A 147 13.41 -1.28 -14.27
CA HIS A 147 12.88 -0.68 -15.50
C HIS A 147 13.97 -0.21 -16.48
N GLN A 148 15.11 0.30 -15.99
CA GLN A 148 16.23 0.72 -16.84
C GLN A 148 16.96 -0.48 -17.48
N THR A 149 17.03 -1.61 -16.77
CA THR A 149 17.70 -2.81 -17.28
C THR A 149 16.87 -3.48 -18.38
N SER A 150 15.54 -3.56 -18.22
CA SER A 150 14.64 -4.12 -19.23
C SER A 150 14.56 -3.28 -20.51
N ALA A 151 14.52 -1.94 -20.39
CA ALA A 151 14.54 -1.05 -21.56
C ALA A 151 15.83 -1.18 -22.38
N THR A 152 16.98 -1.34 -21.72
CA THR A 152 18.28 -1.49 -22.39
C THR A 152 18.40 -2.84 -23.11
N HIS A 153 17.80 -3.90 -22.54
CA HIS A 153 17.87 -5.26 -23.07
C HIS A 153 16.93 -5.51 -24.26
N GLU A 154 15.80 -4.78 -24.36
CA GLU A 154 14.92 -4.82 -25.54
C GLU A 154 15.44 -3.96 -26.70
N MET A 155 16.15 -2.87 -26.41
CA MET A 155 16.71 -1.97 -27.42
C MET A 155 17.91 -2.57 -28.17
N THR A 156 18.69 -3.46 -27.55
CA THR A 156 19.88 -4.06 -28.18
C THR A 156 19.53 -4.97 -29.37
N PRO A 157 18.59 -5.92 -29.25
CA PRO A 157 18.16 -6.76 -30.36
C PRO A 157 17.43 -5.97 -31.46
N GLN A 158 16.67 -4.93 -31.11
CA GLN A 158 15.97 -4.10 -32.10
C GLN A 158 16.93 -3.18 -32.86
N ALA A 159 17.90 -2.55 -32.20
CA ALA A 159 18.93 -1.74 -32.85
C ALA A 159 19.80 -2.59 -33.79
N VAL A 160 20.18 -3.81 -33.37
CA VAL A 160 20.92 -4.76 -34.21
C VAL A 160 20.06 -5.28 -35.38
N ARG A 161 18.75 -5.51 -35.19
CA ARG A 161 17.84 -5.88 -36.30
C ARG A 161 17.61 -4.73 -37.29
N LEU A 162 17.52 -3.49 -36.80
CA LEU A 162 17.36 -2.30 -37.63
C LEU A 162 18.62 -2.03 -38.45
N ASP A 163 19.81 -2.19 -37.87
CA ASP A 163 21.09 -2.08 -38.60
C ASP A 163 21.23 -3.16 -39.67
N ARG A 164 20.82 -4.40 -39.36
CA ARG A 164 20.81 -5.50 -40.34
C ARG A 164 19.84 -5.26 -41.50
N ARG A 165 18.72 -4.57 -41.27
CA ARG A 165 17.76 -4.23 -42.34
C ARG A 165 18.14 -2.97 -43.11
N HIS A 166 18.75 -1.99 -42.44
CA HIS A 166 19.16 -0.70 -43.01
C HIS A 166 20.56 -0.33 -42.51
N PRO A 167 21.62 -0.78 -43.21
CA PRO A 167 22.99 -0.56 -42.80
C PRO A 167 23.29 0.94 -42.67
N GLY A 168 23.62 1.40 -41.47
CA GLY A 168 23.93 2.82 -41.19
C GLY A 168 22.79 3.63 -40.54
N ALA A 169 21.59 3.07 -40.38
CA ALA A 169 20.48 3.75 -39.69
C ALA A 169 20.76 4.00 -38.20
N VAL A 170 21.60 3.17 -37.56
CA VAL A 170 21.95 3.28 -36.13
C VAL A 170 22.71 4.57 -35.80
N ARG A 171 23.45 5.15 -36.75
CA ARG A 171 24.17 6.42 -36.54
C ARG A 171 23.23 7.63 -36.40
N ALA A 172 21.96 7.53 -36.80
CA ALA A 172 20.99 8.63 -36.70
C ALA A 172 20.19 8.63 -35.38
N VAL A 173 20.18 7.50 -34.65
CA VAL A 173 19.40 7.31 -33.42
C VAL A 173 19.75 8.30 -32.30
N PRO A 174 21.03 8.66 -32.05
CA PRO A 174 21.36 9.64 -31.02
C PRO A 174 20.80 11.04 -31.31
N ARG A 175 20.67 11.43 -32.59
CA ARG A 175 20.15 12.75 -32.99
C ARG A 175 18.63 12.88 -32.81
N LEU A 176 17.88 11.80 -33.01
CA LEU A 176 16.42 11.80 -32.80
C LEU A 176 16.04 11.75 -31.31
N LEU A 177 16.87 11.13 -30.47
CA LEU A 177 16.67 11.14 -29.02
C LEU A 177 17.00 12.49 -28.37
N ALA A 178 17.91 13.28 -28.95
CA ALA A 178 18.17 14.65 -28.51
C ALA A 178 16.95 15.56 -28.74
N LEU A 179 16.28 15.45 -29.88
CA LEU A 179 15.08 16.23 -30.20
C LEU A 179 13.88 15.91 -29.30
N ARG A 180 13.78 14.67 -28.79
CA ARG A 180 12.70 14.26 -27.87
C ARG A 180 12.92 14.73 -26.42
N ARG A 181 14.14 15.14 -26.07
CA ARG A 181 14.47 15.63 -24.72
C ARG A 181 14.03 17.07 -24.50
N ASP A 182 13.91 17.86 -25.57
CA ASP A 182 13.59 19.28 -25.51
C ASP A 182 12.06 19.55 -25.41
N ASP A 183 11.23 18.59 -25.80
CA ASP A 183 9.75 18.72 -25.75
C ASP A 183 9.15 18.47 -24.35
N PHE A 184 9.93 17.98 -23.38
CA PHE A 184 9.45 17.69 -22.02
C PHE A 184 9.63 18.87 -21.04
N HIS A 185 10.11 20.02 -21.52
CA HIS A 185 10.23 21.26 -20.77
C HIS A 185 9.46 22.40 -21.42
N ARG A 186 8.12 22.28 -21.45
CA ARG A 186 7.23 23.45 -21.42
C ARG A 186 6.09 23.20 -20.43
N PRO A 187 5.73 24.21 -19.62
CA PRO A 187 4.97 24.07 -18.39
C PRO A 187 3.54 23.59 -18.57
#